data_AF-A0A0F9B672-F1
#
_entry.id   AF-A0A0F9B672-F1
#
_cell.length_a   1.000
_cell.length_b   1.000
_cell.length_c   1.000
_cell.angle_alpha   90.00
_cell.angle_beta   90.00
_cell.angle_gamma   90.00
#
_symmetry.space_group_name_H-M   'P 1'
#
loop_
_entity.id
_entity.type
_entity.pdbx_description
1 polymer ?
#
loop_
_entity_poly.entity_id
_entity_poly.type
_entity_poly.pdbx_seq_one_letter_code
_entity_poly.pdbx_strand_id
1 'polypeptide(L)'
;TSDFSITRKIKHPLIRKNIIKPSIHLYQPILGKSEDKRFQSGFVGDYSSFDAYLAKHTLPPYPSGKGILYFQHLDRVEPIYDINQSIEFENCTGIHSKPMYRIVQQIYEFQNFLYKQEKFLAENRELELNHAKRTKLLLKWNNNVIAHYSGMRNV
;
A
#
# COMPACT_ATOMS: atom_id res chain seq x y z
N THR A 1 18.03 29.33 -17.95
CA THR A 1 16.78 28.74 -17.43
C THR A 1 16.88 27.25 -17.60
N SER A 2 17.22 26.54 -16.53
CA SER A 2 17.28 25.08 -16.51
C SER A 2 15.87 24.52 -16.54
N ASP A 3 15.49 23.89 -17.65
CA ASP A 3 14.25 23.12 -17.80
C ASP A 3 14.30 21.90 -16.88
N PHE A 4 13.88 22.08 -15.63
CA PHE A 4 13.64 20.97 -14.71
C PHE A 4 12.32 20.30 -15.09
N SER A 5 12.35 19.39 -16.07
CA SER A 5 11.23 18.47 -16.28
C SER A 5 11.24 17.43 -15.16
N ILE A 6 10.42 17.62 -14.12
CA ILE A 6 10.16 16.57 -13.13
C ILE A 6 9.55 15.38 -13.88
N THR A 7 10.32 14.31 -14.04
CA THR A 7 9.81 13.05 -14.62
C THR A 7 8.90 12.42 -13.58
N ARG A 8 7.59 12.73 -13.69
CA ARG A 8 6.41 12.27 -12.91
C ARG A 8 6.24 10.75 -12.78
N LYS A 9 7.31 9.97 -12.60
CA LYS A 9 7.27 8.52 -12.67
C LYS A 9 7.16 7.95 -11.26
N ILE A 10 6.01 7.35 -10.98
CA ILE A 10 5.87 6.41 -9.87
C ILE A 10 6.92 5.31 -10.05
N LYS A 11 7.72 5.12 -9.01
CA LYS A 11 8.84 4.17 -9.05
C LYS A 11 8.36 2.80 -8.59
N HIS A 12 8.72 1.78 -9.35
CA HIS A 12 8.59 0.41 -8.92
C HIS A 12 9.69 0.05 -7.90
N PRO A 13 9.40 -0.76 -6.87
CA PRO A 13 8.06 -1.14 -6.40
C PRO A 13 7.46 -0.05 -5.48
N LEU A 14 6.12 0.05 -5.46
CA LEU A 14 5.38 0.87 -4.49
C LEU A 14 5.52 0.32 -3.07
N ILE A 15 5.39 -0.99 -2.88
CA ILE A 15 5.66 -1.66 -1.60
C ILE A 15 6.74 -2.71 -1.79
N ARG A 16 7.80 -2.60 -1.00
CA ARG A 16 8.94 -3.53 -0.95
C ARG A 16 8.66 -4.72 -0.03
N LYS A 17 7.61 -5.50 -0.32
CA LYS A 17 7.34 -6.78 0.35
C LYS A 17 7.27 -7.88 -0.70
N ASN A 18 8.00 -8.96 -0.46
CA ASN A 18 7.91 -10.14 -1.30
C ASN A 18 6.53 -10.79 -1.12
N ILE A 19 5.78 -10.88 -2.20
CA ILE A 19 4.43 -11.43 -2.23
C ILE A 19 4.41 -12.54 -3.29
N ILE A 20 4.03 -13.73 -2.83
CA ILE A 20 3.89 -14.95 -3.59
C ILE A 20 2.58 -14.88 -4.41
N LYS A 21 2.63 -15.38 -5.65
CA LYS A 21 1.44 -15.51 -6.51
C LYS A 21 0.50 -16.62 -6.01
N PRO A 22 -0.82 -16.54 -6.30
CA PRO A 22 -1.51 -15.55 -7.11
C PRO A 22 -2.04 -14.38 -6.25
N SER A 23 -1.29 -13.29 -6.17
CA SER A 23 -1.71 -12.07 -5.45
C SER A 23 -1.79 -10.91 -6.44
N ILE A 24 -2.82 -10.07 -6.31
CA ILE A 24 -2.93 -8.80 -7.04
C ILE A 24 -2.57 -7.67 -6.08
N HIS A 25 -1.75 -6.73 -6.56
CA HIS A 25 -1.30 -5.58 -5.78
C HIS A 25 -1.96 -4.31 -6.29
N LEU A 26 -3.07 -3.92 -5.65
CA LEU A 26 -3.75 -2.67 -5.94
C LEU A 26 -3.45 -1.64 -4.85
N TYR A 27 -2.91 -0.50 -5.26
CA TYR A 27 -2.57 0.60 -4.37
C TYR A 27 -3.28 1.87 -4.81
N GLN A 28 -3.93 2.52 -3.87
CA GLN A 28 -4.49 3.85 -4.06
C GLN A 28 -3.68 4.82 -3.19
N PRO A 29 -2.90 5.73 -3.76
CA PRO A 29 -2.26 6.76 -2.97
C PRO A 29 -3.34 7.68 -2.43
N ILE A 30 -3.31 7.88 -1.11
CA ILE A 30 -4.16 8.85 -0.43
C ILE A 30 -3.29 10.08 -0.19
N LEU A 31 -3.78 11.25 -0.62
CA LEU A 31 -3.16 12.52 -0.28
C LEU A 31 -3.32 12.75 1.23
N GLY A 32 -2.27 12.46 1.99
CA GLY A 32 -2.23 12.75 3.42
C GLY A 32 -1.98 14.23 3.65
N LYS A 33 -2.68 14.86 4.60
CA LYS A 33 -2.36 16.24 4.99
C LYS A 33 -1.04 16.26 5.76
N SER A 34 -0.17 17.24 5.50
CA SER A 34 1.07 17.38 6.27
C SER A 34 0.75 17.81 7.71
N GLU A 35 1.34 17.13 8.70
CA GLU A 35 1.25 17.52 10.12
C GLU A 35 2.29 18.59 10.51
N ASP A 36 3.30 18.86 9.67
CA ASP A 36 4.30 19.89 9.95
C ASP A 36 3.66 21.28 9.80
N LYS A 37 3.49 21.99 10.92
CA LYS A 37 2.95 23.35 10.96
C LYS A 37 3.78 24.36 10.15
N ARG A 38 5.05 24.04 9.85
CA ARG A 38 5.93 24.83 8.98
C ARG A 38 5.64 24.58 7.50
N PHE A 39 4.92 23.51 7.18
CA PHE A 39 4.58 23.07 5.83
C PHE A 39 3.14 23.47 5.48
N GLN A 40 2.99 24.72 5.03
CA GLN A 40 1.68 25.37 4.84
C GLN A 40 0.86 24.86 3.64
N SER A 41 1.44 24.05 2.75
CA SER A 41 0.77 23.62 1.53
C SER A 41 -0.18 22.44 1.70
N GLY A 42 -0.26 21.88 2.90
CA GLY A 42 -1.38 21.07 3.34
C GLY A 42 -1.36 19.60 2.94
N PHE A 43 -0.41 19.08 2.14
CA PHE A 43 -0.32 17.65 1.79
C PHE A 43 1.11 17.10 1.72
N VAL A 44 1.32 15.83 2.08
CA VAL A 44 2.63 15.15 2.07
C VAL A 44 3.06 14.87 0.61
N GLY A 45 4.16 15.49 0.15
CA GLY A 45 4.74 15.33 -1.19
C GLY A 45 6.07 16.10 -1.35
N ASP A 46 6.91 15.71 -2.31
CA ASP A 46 8.29 16.21 -2.50
C ASP A 46 8.37 17.71 -2.88
N TYR A 47 7.35 18.21 -3.58
CA TYR A 47 7.18 19.65 -3.85
C TYR A 47 5.83 20.12 -3.33
N SER A 48 5.92 20.91 -2.26
CA SER A 48 4.83 21.46 -1.46
C SER A 48 3.68 22.08 -2.26
N SER A 49 3.94 22.73 -3.40
CA SER A 49 2.90 23.41 -4.20
C SER A 49 2.30 22.56 -5.32
N PHE A 50 2.92 21.42 -5.65
CA PHE A 50 2.57 20.62 -6.82
C PHE A 50 2.94 19.16 -6.60
N ASP A 51 2.14 18.40 -5.86
CA ASP A 51 1.94 17.01 -6.28
C ASP A 51 1.02 17.01 -7.51
N ALA A 52 1.50 17.65 -8.59
CA ALA A 52 0.72 17.94 -9.79
C ALA A 52 0.18 16.67 -10.44
N TYR A 53 0.77 15.51 -10.13
CA TYR A 53 0.32 14.24 -10.62
C TYR A 53 -0.82 13.70 -9.75
N LEU A 54 -0.64 13.50 -8.44
CA LEU A 54 -1.74 13.00 -7.61
C LEU A 54 -2.89 14.00 -7.46
N ALA A 55 -2.60 15.29 -7.31
CA ALA A 55 -3.61 16.35 -7.26
C ALA A 55 -4.45 16.42 -8.55
N LYS A 56 -3.82 16.28 -9.72
CA LYS A 56 -4.52 16.22 -11.02
C LYS A 56 -5.45 15.02 -11.13
N HIS A 57 -5.24 13.96 -10.38
CA HIS A 57 -6.06 12.76 -10.48
C HIS A 57 -6.99 12.55 -9.27
N THR A 58 -6.86 13.38 -8.23
CA THR A 58 -7.68 13.30 -7.01
C THR A 58 -8.59 14.52 -6.81
N LEU A 59 -8.20 15.73 -7.24
CA LEU A 59 -8.98 16.95 -7.00
C LEU A 59 -9.89 17.33 -8.19
N PRO A 60 -10.98 18.10 -8.01
CA PRO A 60 -11.74 18.68 -9.12
C PRO A 60 -10.88 19.62 -9.98
N PRO A 61 -11.14 19.78 -11.30
CA PRO A 61 -12.30 19.34 -12.08
C PRO A 61 -12.13 17.97 -12.78
N TYR A 62 -11.24 17.11 -12.30
CA TYR A 62 -10.87 15.87 -12.99
C TYR A 62 -11.89 14.72 -12.77
N PRO A 63 -11.98 13.75 -13.70
CA PRO A 63 -13.19 12.93 -13.90
C PRO A 63 -13.61 12.03 -12.74
N SER A 64 -12.65 11.58 -11.92
CA SER A 64 -12.94 10.57 -10.89
C SER A 64 -13.10 11.15 -9.48
N GLY A 65 -12.39 12.24 -9.13
CA GLY A 65 -12.28 12.74 -7.75
C GLY A 65 -11.76 11.72 -6.72
N LYS A 66 -11.37 10.52 -7.19
CA LYS A 66 -11.08 9.34 -6.38
C LYS A 66 -9.59 8.98 -6.38
N GLY A 67 -8.76 9.67 -7.15
CA GLY A 67 -7.36 9.29 -7.35
C GLY A 67 -7.18 8.24 -8.46
N ILE A 68 -5.97 7.68 -8.56
CA ILE A 68 -5.60 6.62 -9.52
C ILE A 68 -5.30 5.35 -8.72
N LEU A 69 -5.82 4.20 -9.16
CA LEU A 69 -5.36 2.91 -8.66
C LEU A 69 -4.07 2.51 -9.37
N TYR A 70 -3.15 1.86 -8.67
CA TYR A 70 -1.91 1.35 -9.25
C TYR A 70 -1.85 -0.15 -9.09
N PHE A 71 -1.63 -0.85 -10.20
CA PHE A 71 -1.29 -2.25 -10.21
C PHE A 71 0.23 -2.41 -10.16
N GLN A 72 0.75 -3.02 -9.10
CA GLN A 72 2.16 -3.39 -9.05
C GLN A 72 2.36 -4.81 -9.59
N HIS A 73 3.08 -4.88 -10.71
CA HIS A 73 3.61 -6.12 -11.29
C HIS A 73 4.96 -6.47 -10.64
N LEU A 74 5.57 -7.59 -11.05
CA LEU A 74 6.90 -7.98 -10.60
C LEU A 74 8.01 -7.03 -11.03
N ASP A 75 7.87 -6.38 -12.19
CA ASP A 75 8.90 -5.56 -12.84
C ASP A 75 8.50 -4.08 -13.00
N ARG A 76 7.20 -3.77 -12.86
CA ARG A 76 6.67 -2.42 -13.11
C ARG A 76 5.46 -2.07 -12.24
N VAL A 77 4.99 -0.85 -12.41
CA VAL A 77 3.77 -0.33 -11.78
C VAL A 77 2.94 0.35 -12.88
N GLU A 78 1.68 -0.03 -13.00
CA GLU A 78 0.76 0.49 -14.01
C GLU A 78 -0.40 1.25 -13.35
N PRO A 79 -0.72 2.48 -13.80
CA PRO A 79 -1.93 3.18 -13.38
C PRO A 79 -3.18 2.57 -14.03
N ILE A 80 -4.23 2.38 -13.23
CA ILE A 80 -5.57 2.00 -13.63
C ILE A 80 -6.45 3.25 -13.53
N TYR A 81 -6.82 3.79 -14.70
CA TYR A 81 -7.64 5.01 -14.80
C TYR A 81 -9.13 4.70 -14.86
N ASP A 82 -9.53 3.59 -15.48
CA ASP A 82 -10.90 3.11 -15.50
C ASP A 82 -11.08 2.03 -14.43
N ILE A 83 -11.87 2.33 -13.41
CA ILE A 83 -12.17 1.41 -12.30
C ILE A 83 -13.01 0.20 -12.74
N ASN A 84 -13.65 0.28 -13.91
CA ASN A 84 -14.43 -0.82 -14.48
C ASN A 84 -13.59 -1.71 -15.40
N GLN A 85 -12.31 -1.36 -15.65
CA GLN A 85 -11.45 -2.20 -16.47
C GLN A 85 -11.26 -3.56 -15.79
N SER A 86 -11.38 -4.63 -16.57
CA SER A 86 -11.02 -5.96 -16.09
C SER A 86 -9.52 -6.05 -15.84
N ILE A 87 -9.14 -6.68 -14.72
CA ILE A 87 -7.74 -6.94 -14.39
C ILE A 87 -7.50 -8.43 -14.57
N GLU A 88 -6.65 -8.77 -15.53
CA GLU A 88 -6.22 -10.15 -15.73
C GLU A 88 -5.20 -10.55 -14.68
N PHE A 89 -5.36 -11.75 -14.13
CA PHE A 89 -4.35 -12.33 -13.25
C PHE A 89 -3.10 -12.63 -14.06
N GLU A 90 -1.95 -12.26 -13.51
CA GLU A 90 -0.69 -12.68 -14.12
C GLU A 90 -0.54 -14.19 -14.10
N ASN A 91 -0.02 -14.76 -15.18
CA ASN A 91 0.33 -16.17 -15.24
C ASN A 91 1.25 -16.57 -14.09
N CYS A 92 0.94 -17.71 -13.47
CA CYS A 92 1.71 -18.30 -12.40
C CYS A 92 2.53 -19.47 -12.96
N THR A 93 3.83 -19.25 -13.19
CA THR A 93 4.76 -20.32 -13.53
C THR A 93 5.25 -21.03 -12.25
N GLY A 94 5.75 -22.27 -12.37
CA GLY A 94 6.15 -23.09 -11.21
C GLY A 94 7.15 -22.44 -10.24
N ILE A 95 8.00 -21.51 -10.71
CA ILE A 95 8.90 -20.72 -9.84
C ILE A 95 8.16 -19.76 -8.89
N HIS A 96 6.94 -19.36 -9.26
CA HIS A 96 6.07 -18.49 -8.48
C HIS A 96 5.11 -19.28 -7.59
N SER A 97 4.89 -20.56 -7.88
CA SER A 97 4.09 -21.46 -7.06
C SER A 97 4.81 -21.76 -5.75
N LYS A 98 4.11 -21.57 -4.65
CA LYS A 98 4.56 -22.02 -3.32
C LYS A 98 3.50 -22.90 -2.67
N PRO A 99 3.90 -23.74 -1.72
CA PRO A 99 2.94 -24.49 -0.92
C PRO A 99 1.91 -23.58 -0.27
N MET A 100 0.68 -24.06 -0.13
CA MET A 100 -0.45 -23.29 0.41
C MET A 100 -0.12 -22.65 1.78
N TYR A 101 0.59 -23.36 2.65
CA TYR A 101 0.99 -22.84 3.96
C TYR A 101 1.84 -21.57 3.88
N ARG A 102 2.65 -21.40 2.81
CA ARG A 102 3.45 -20.19 2.56
C ARG A 102 2.60 -19.02 2.11
N ILE A 103 1.60 -19.29 1.26
CA ILE A 103 0.65 -18.27 0.82
C ILE A 103 -0.15 -17.76 2.03
N VAL A 104 -0.65 -18.67 2.87
CA VAL A 104 -1.37 -18.30 4.09
C VAL A 104 -0.47 -17.55 5.07
N GLN A 105 0.74 -18.04 5.34
CA GLN A 105 1.72 -17.36 6.19
C GLN A 105 1.94 -15.90 5.76
N GLN A 106 2.14 -15.67 4.47
CA GLN A 106 2.42 -14.35 3.92
C GLN A 106 1.28 -13.36 4.17
N ILE A 107 0.02 -13.80 4.13
CA ILE A 107 -1.14 -12.92 4.41
C ILE A 107 -0.99 -12.28 5.78
N TYR A 108 -0.68 -13.09 6.80
CA TYR A 108 -0.50 -12.60 8.18
C TYR A 108 0.76 -11.75 8.34
N GLU A 109 1.85 -12.09 7.65
CA GLU A 109 3.05 -11.25 7.62
C GLU A 109 2.75 -9.88 7.01
N PHE A 110 1.93 -9.84 5.96
CA PHE A 110 1.56 -8.59 5.30
C PHE A 110 0.61 -7.75 6.16
N GLN A 111 -0.36 -8.36 6.84
CA GLN A 111 -1.18 -7.66 7.84
C GLN A 111 -0.32 -7.04 8.94
N ASN A 112 0.64 -7.80 9.48
CA ASN A 112 1.56 -7.28 10.49
C ASN A 112 2.43 -6.14 9.97
N PHE A 113 2.82 -6.19 8.70
CA PHE A 113 3.51 -5.09 8.04
C PHE A 113 2.63 -3.84 8.03
N LEU A 114 1.38 -3.93 7.54
CA LEU A 114 0.44 -2.80 7.48
C LEU A 114 0.18 -2.19 8.86
N TYR A 115 -0.10 -3.01 9.87
CA TYR A 115 -0.36 -2.54 11.25
C TYR A 115 0.83 -1.82 11.89
N LYS A 116 2.04 -2.00 11.37
CA LYS A 116 3.25 -1.35 11.89
C LYS A 116 3.65 -0.09 11.11
N GLN A 117 3.15 0.10 9.89
CA GLN A 117 3.49 1.27 9.08
C GLN A 117 2.70 2.51 9.51
N GLU A 118 1.41 2.35 9.81
CA GLU A 118 0.50 3.48 10.00
C GLU A 118 0.24 3.80 11.47
N LYS A 119 0.22 5.09 11.79
CA LYS A 119 -0.28 5.59 13.07
C LYS A 119 -1.77 5.88 12.93
N PHE A 120 -2.59 5.18 13.70
CA PHE A 120 -4.01 5.49 13.78
C PHE A 120 -4.21 6.84 14.49
N LEU A 121 -4.93 7.75 13.84
CA LEU A 121 -5.29 9.06 14.37
C LEU A 121 -6.81 9.11 14.59
N ALA A 122 -7.22 9.60 15.75
CA ALA A 122 -8.63 9.82 16.05
C ALA A 122 -8.83 11.10 16.87
N GLU A 123 -10.01 11.70 16.77
CA GLU A 123 -10.36 12.91 17.53
C GLU A 123 -10.38 12.67 19.04
N ASN A 124 -10.66 11.43 19.45
CA ASN A 124 -10.75 11.02 20.85
C ASN A 124 -9.62 10.07 21.21
N ARG A 125 -8.88 10.41 22.28
CA ARG A 125 -7.81 9.59 22.87
C ARG A 125 -8.26 8.19 23.26
N GLU A 126 -9.51 8.00 23.67
CA GLU A 126 -10.05 6.67 24.00
C GLU A 126 -10.09 5.76 22.76
N LEU A 127 -10.44 6.30 21.59
CA LEU A 127 -10.45 5.55 20.33
C LEU A 127 -9.03 5.14 19.93
N GLU A 128 -8.05 6.04 20.10
CA GLU A 128 -6.63 5.73 19.86
C GLU A 128 -6.15 4.59 20.77
N LEU A 129 -6.48 4.66 22.07
CA LEU A 129 -6.10 3.63 23.04
C LEU A 129 -6.77 2.28 22.75
N ASN A 130 -8.06 2.29 22.39
CA ASN A 130 -8.79 1.09 22.03
C ASN A 130 -8.26 0.47 20.73
N HIS A 131 -7.94 1.30 19.73
CA HIS A 131 -7.28 0.85 18.52
C HIS A 131 -5.91 0.23 18.84
N ALA A 132 -5.06 0.90 19.63
CA ALA A 132 -3.74 0.38 20.01
C ALA A 132 -3.82 -0.97 20.74
N LYS A 133 -4.77 -1.12 21.68
CA LYS A 133 -5.04 -2.39 22.37
C LYS A 133 -5.43 -3.49 21.36
N ARG A 134 -6.36 -3.19 20.45
CA ARG A 134 -6.80 -4.11 19.40
C ARG A 134 -5.67 -4.51 18.47
N THR A 135 -4.88 -3.55 17.98
CA THR A 135 -3.72 -3.81 17.12
C THR A 135 -2.72 -4.73 17.82
N LYS A 136 -2.44 -4.51 19.11
CA LYS A 136 -1.55 -5.39 19.89
C LYS A 136 -2.07 -6.84 19.94
N LEU A 137 -3.37 -7.03 20.12
CA LEU A 137 -4.00 -8.36 20.12
C LEU A 137 -3.91 -9.01 18.73
N LEU A 138 -4.21 -8.27 17.67
CA LEU A 138 -4.13 -8.74 16.29
C LEU A 138 -2.71 -9.14 15.91
N LEU A 139 -1.71 -8.32 16.24
CA LEU A 139 -0.30 -8.63 16.02
C LEU A 139 0.10 -9.92 16.74
N LYS A 140 -0.32 -10.11 17.99
CA LYS A 140 -0.06 -11.33 18.75
C LYS A 140 -0.68 -12.56 18.09
N TRP A 141 -1.95 -12.46 17.68
CA TRP A 141 -2.65 -13.55 17.02
C TRP A 141 -2.00 -13.91 15.68
N ASN A 142 -1.71 -12.91 14.85
CA ASN A 142 -1.01 -13.10 13.57
C ASN A 142 0.36 -13.77 13.76
N ASN A 143 1.14 -13.36 14.78
CA ASN A 143 2.43 -13.99 15.07
C ASN A 143 2.29 -15.48 15.42
N ASN A 144 1.25 -15.87 16.17
CA ASN A 144 1.01 -17.28 16.48
C ASN A 144 0.70 -18.09 15.20
N VAL A 145 -0.11 -17.53 14.31
CA VAL A 145 -0.45 -18.17 13.03
C VAL A 145 0.79 -18.28 12.12
N ILE A 146 1.60 -17.22 12.03
CA ILE A 146 2.87 -17.23 11.30
C ILE A 146 3.81 -18.30 11.85
N ALA A 147 3.92 -18.43 13.18
CA ALA A 147 4.76 -19.44 13.82
C ALA A 147 4.28 -20.87 13.50
N HIS A 148 2.97 -21.11 13.55
CA HIS A 148 2.37 -22.40 13.17
C HIS A 148 2.75 -22.80 11.74
N TYR A 149 2.54 -21.92 10.76
CA TYR A 149 2.86 -22.21 9.36
C TYR A 149 4.37 -22.22 9.07
N SER A 150 5.19 -21.54 9.88
CA SER A 150 6.65 -21.63 9.80
C SER A 150 7.15 -23.02 10.19
N GLY A 151 6.51 -23.68 11.16
CA GLY A 151 6.83 -25.05 11.57
C GLY A 151 6.53 -26.10 10.50
N MET A 152 5.54 -25.85 9.63
CA MET A 152 5.21 -26.72 8.49
C MET A 152 6.26 -26.72 7.37
N ARG A 153 7.28 -25.86 7.43
CA ARG A 153 8.40 -25.87 6.47
C ARG A 153 9.29 -27.13 6.60
N ASN A 154 9.24 -27.79 7.74
CA ASN A 154 10.10 -28.93 8.10
C ASN A 154 9.39 -30.29 7.94
N VAL A 155 8.21 -30.30 7.32
CA VAL A 155 7.42 -31.50 6.99
C VAL A 155 7.43 -31.66 5.47
#